data_AF-A0A558ABP6-F1
#
_entry.id   AF-A0A558ABP6-F1
#
_cell.length_a   1.000
_cell.length_b   1.000
_cell.length_c   1.000
_cell.angle_alpha   90.00
_cell.angle_beta   90.00
_cell.angle_gamma   90.00
#
_symmetry.space_group_name_H-M   'P 1'
#
loop_
_entity.id
_entity.type
_entity.pdbx_description
1 polymer ?
#
loop_
_entity_poly.entity_id
_entity_poly.type
_entity_poly.pdbx_seq_one_letter_code
_entity_poly.pdbx_strand_id
1 'polypeptide(L)'
;MATRVGQGAAGPLYESLVVGDYEAWFKTSADDIVRFGQQEMLLWFCLAGAMAELGHRPTWSTFVETEVFNSNKCFVVFEGSKA
;
A
#
# COMPACT_ATOMS: atom_id res chain seq x y z
N MET A 1 9.66 -7.38 14.92
CA MET A 1 9.59 -5.96 15.27
C MET A 1 8.39 -5.39 14.52
N ALA A 2 7.27 -5.18 15.20
CA ALA A 2 6.05 -4.69 14.58
C ALA A 2 6.19 -3.17 14.43
N THR A 3 6.41 -2.71 13.20
CA THR A 3 6.33 -1.29 12.87
C THR A 3 4.90 -0.84 13.14
N ARG A 4 4.70 0.19 13.97
CA ARG A 4 3.38 0.85 14.04
C ARG A 4 3.03 1.29 12.62
N VAL A 5 1.76 1.09 12.27
CA VAL A 5 1.18 1.54 11.01
C VAL A 5 0.27 2.72 11.34
N GLY A 6 0.45 3.82 10.61
CA GLY A 6 -0.04 5.13 11.01
C GLY A 6 -1.55 5.25 10.86
N GLN A 7 -2.17 6.15 11.63
CA GLN A 7 -3.63 6.30 11.71
C GLN A 7 -4.30 6.96 10.47
N GLY A 8 -3.62 7.03 9.33
CA GLY A 8 -4.14 7.60 8.07
C GLY A 8 -4.48 6.52 7.02
N ALA A 9 -5.15 6.89 5.93
CA ALA A 9 -5.60 5.95 4.89
C ALA A 9 -4.49 5.06 4.28
N ALA A 10 -3.24 5.53 4.28
CA ALA A 10 -2.09 4.76 3.81
C ALA A 10 -1.80 3.53 4.68
N GLY A 11 -2.13 3.57 5.98
CA GLY A 11 -1.86 2.49 6.91
C GLY A 11 -2.66 1.22 6.63
N PRO A 12 -4.01 1.29 6.64
CA PRO A 12 -4.85 0.14 6.31
C PRO A 12 -4.60 -0.42 4.90
N LEU A 13 -4.32 0.45 3.92
CA LEU A 13 -3.97 0.02 2.56
C LEU A 13 -2.60 -0.68 2.50
N TYR A 14 -1.62 -0.22 3.28
CA TYR A 14 -0.34 -0.90 3.41
C TYR A 14 -0.52 -2.29 4.04
N GLU A 15 -1.28 -2.41 5.13
CA GLU A 15 -1.53 -3.70 5.78
C GLU A 15 -2.20 -4.70 4.82
N SER A 16 -3.21 -4.25 4.06
CA SER A 16 -3.89 -5.10 3.08
C SER A 16 -2.95 -5.51 1.93
N LEU A 17 -2.08 -4.61 1.45
CA LEU A 17 -1.05 -4.92 0.46
C LEU A 17 -0.08 -6.00 0.94
N VAL A 18 0.38 -5.93 2.19
CA VAL A 18 1.34 -6.89 2.76
C VAL A 18 0.76 -8.30 2.82
N VAL A 19 -0.52 -8.43 3.16
CA VAL A 19 -1.19 -9.74 3.21
C VAL A 19 -1.76 -10.19 1.86
N GLY A 20 -1.73 -9.32 0.84
CA GLY A 20 -2.29 -9.60 -0.49
C GLY A 20 -3.83 -9.48 -0.55
N ASP A 21 -4.43 -8.75 0.39
CA ASP A 21 -5.86 -8.41 0.35
C ASP A 21 -6.09 -7.22 -0.61
N TYR A 22 -6.11 -7.53 -1.90
CA TYR A 22 -6.38 -6.55 -2.94
C TYR A 22 -7.86 -6.16 -3.03
N GLU A 23 -8.76 -6.92 -2.42
CA GLU A 23 -10.19 -6.57 -2.40
C GLU A 23 -10.43 -5.28 -1.60
N ALA A 24 -9.68 -5.08 -0.51
CA ALA A 24 -9.69 -3.83 0.24
C ALA A 24 -9.29 -2.62 -0.62
N TRP A 25 -8.37 -2.81 -1.58
CA TRP A 25 -7.98 -1.76 -2.52
C TRP A 25 -9.13 -1.43 -3.47
N PHE A 26 -9.78 -2.43 -4.07
CA PHE A 26 -10.91 -2.20 -4.98
C PHE A 26 -12.13 -1.53 -4.34
N LYS A 27 -12.35 -1.75 -3.03
CA LYS A 27 -13.44 -1.13 -2.27
C LYS A 27 -13.16 0.31 -1.86
N THR A 28 -11.91 0.75 -1.89
CA THR A 28 -11.54 2.11 -1.48
C THR A 28 -11.87 3.10 -2.59
N SER A 29 -12.68 4.12 -2.29
CA SER A 29 -13.09 5.10 -3.30
C SER A 29 -12.03 6.19 -3.50
N ALA A 30 -12.04 6.83 -4.68
CA ALA A 30 -11.19 7.98 -4.94
C ALA A 30 -11.50 9.16 -3.99
N ASP A 31 -12.76 9.34 -3.61
CA ASP A 31 -13.18 10.37 -2.66
C ASP A 31 -12.57 10.15 -1.27
N ASP A 32 -12.47 8.89 -0.83
CA ASP A 32 -11.79 8.55 0.43
C ASP A 32 -10.31 8.97 0.37
N ILE A 33 -9.60 8.62 -0.71
CA ILE A 33 -8.18 8.97 -0.90
C ILE A 33 -7.95 10.50 -0.88
N VAL A 34 -8.80 11.24 -1.59
CA VAL A 34 -8.72 12.71 -1.66
C VAL A 34 -9.03 13.34 -0.30
N ARG A 35 -10.03 12.83 0.43
CA ARG A 35 -10.41 13.32 1.76
C ARG A 35 -9.26 13.24 2.77
N PHE A 36 -8.40 12.22 2.65
CA PHE A 36 -7.23 12.07 3.51
C PHE A 36 -5.97 12.80 3.00
N GLY A 37 -6.07 13.56 1.90
CA GLY A 37 -4.96 14.32 1.32
C GLY A 37 -3.83 13.44 0.80
N GLN A 38 -4.14 12.21 0.36
CA GLN A 38 -3.17 11.19 -0.05
C GLN A 38 -3.19 10.96 -1.57
N GLN A 39 -3.20 12.00 -2.41
CA GLN A 39 -3.30 11.83 -3.86
C GLN A 39 -2.19 10.95 -4.47
N GLU A 40 -1.02 10.88 -3.83
CA GLU A 40 0.09 10.01 -4.24
C GLU A 40 -0.25 8.51 -4.14
N MET A 41 -1.22 8.15 -3.28
CA MET A 41 -1.71 6.77 -3.17
C MET A 41 -2.38 6.28 -4.46
N LEU A 42 -2.89 7.17 -5.32
CA LEU A 42 -3.53 6.77 -6.59
C LEU A 42 -2.57 6.00 -7.50
N LEU A 43 -1.27 6.29 -7.45
CA LEU A 43 -0.25 5.53 -8.20
C LEU A 43 -0.15 4.07 -7.74
N TRP A 44 -0.39 3.81 -6.46
CA TRP A 44 -0.30 2.47 -5.89
C TRP A 44 -1.46 1.57 -6.29
N PHE A 45 -2.63 2.12 -6.64
CA PHE A 45 -3.78 1.31 -7.11
C PHE A 45 -3.46 0.56 -8.41
N CYS A 46 -2.68 1.16 -9.32
CA CYS A 46 -2.22 0.49 -10.53
C CYS A 46 -1.32 -0.72 -10.20
N LEU A 47 -0.40 -0.55 -9.25
CA LEU A 47 0.47 -1.64 -8.78
C LEU A 47 -0.34 -2.76 -8.12
N ALA A 48 -1.24 -2.40 -7.19
CA ALA A 48 -2.08 -3.36 -6.48
C ALA A 48 -2.92 -4.20 -7.43
N GLY A 49 -3.54 -3.57 -8.44
CA GLY A 49 -4.27 -4.28 -9.48
C GLY A 49 -3.39 -5.25 -10.29
N ALA A 50 -2.20 -4.82 -10.72
CA ALA A 50 -1.28 -5.68 -11.45
C ALA A 50 -0.82 -6.90 -10.64
N MET A 51 -0.54 -6.71 -9.35
CA MET A 51 -0.11 -7.81 -8.48
C MET A 51 -1.27 -8.76 -8.13
N ALA A 52 -2.50 -8.24 -8.04
CA ALA A 52 -3.70 -9.06 -7.91
C ALA A 52 -3.88 -10.00 -9.12
N GLU A 53 -3.76 -9.47 -10.34
CA GLU A 53 -3.85 -10.27 -11.57
C GLU A 53 -2.75 -11.34 -11.66
N LEU A 54 -1.54 -11.03 -11.17
CA LEU A 54 -0.42 -11.99 -11.11
C LEU A 54 -0.53 -12.97 -9.92
N GLY A 55 -1.48 -12.79 -9.01
CA GLY A 55 -1.57 -13.56 -7.77
C GLY A 55 -0.33 -13.44 -6.90
N HIS A 56 0.37 -12.31 -6.98
CA HIS A 56 1.62 -12.05 -6.26
C HIS A 56 1.37 -11.23 -5.01
N ARG A 57 2.18 -11.46 -3.98
CA ARG A 57 2.22 -10.64 -2.77
C ARG A 57 3.66 -10.20 -2.50
N PRO A 58 3.89 -9.09 -1.77
CA PRO A 58 5.24 -8.68 -1.44
C PRO A 58 5.99 -9.78 -0.68
N THR A 59 7.23 -10.05 -1.05
CA THR A 59 8.13 -10.92 -0.28
C THR A 59 8.83 -10.16 0.83
N TRP A 60 9.00 -8.86 0.62
CA TRP A 60 9.50 -7.92 1.63
C TRP A 60 8.79 -6.58 1.49
N SER A 61 8.59 -5.92 2.62
CA SER A 61 8.03 -4.58 2.65
C SER A 61 8.47 -3.83 3.92
N THR A 62 8.45 -2.51 3.84
CA THR A 62 8.53 -1.66 5.03
C THR A 62 7.73 -0.38 4.81
N PHE A 63 7.17 0.12 5.91
CA PHE A 63 6.47 1.38 5.98
C PHE A 63 7.20 2.29 6.95
N VAL A 64 7.61 3.47 6.47
CA VAL A 64 8.31 4.47 7.26
C VAL A 64 7.34 5.60 7.51
N GLU A 65 6.86 5.68 8.75
CA GLU A 65 6.12 6.83 9.24
C GLU A 65 7.03 8.03 9.39
N THR A 66 6.52 9.19 9.00
CA THR A 66 7.18 10.47 9.19
C THR A 66 6.21 11.50 9.75
N GLU A 67 6.75 12.43 10.54
CA GLU A 67 5.99 13.51 11.16
C GLU A 67 5.86 14.73 10.23
N VAL A 68 5.37 15.84 10.79
CA VAL A 68 5.05 17.12 10.11
C VAL A 68 6.02 17.48 8.98
N PHE A 69 5.45 17.84 7.82
CA PHE A 69 6.11 18.26 6.57
C PHE A 69 6.81 17.18 5.74
N ASN A 70 6.66 15.90 6.07
CA ASN A 70 7.17 14.81 5.22
C ASN A 70 6.10 13.74 4.98
N SER A 71 6.06 13.18 3.78
CA SER A 71 5.19 12.05 3.45
C SER A 71 5.77 10.75 4.01
N ASN A 72 4.86 9.88 4.49
CA ASN A 72 5.17 8.50 4.79
C ASN A 72 5.73 7.80 3.53
N LYS A 73 6.58 6.79 3.73
CA LYS A 73 7.22 6.08 2.61
C LYS A 73 6.94 4.60 2.71
N CYS A 74 6.50 4.03 1.61
CA CYS A 74 6.31 2.59 1.46
C CYS A 74 7.38 2.05 0.51
N PHE A 75 8.03 0.97 0.91
CA PHE A 75 8.91 0.19 0.03
C PHE A 75 8.41 -1.25 -0.01
N VAL A 76 8.36 -1.83 -1.19
CA VAL A 76 7.91 -3.19 -1.42
C VAL A 76 8.81 -3.88 -2.44
N VAL A 77 9.04 -5.17 -2.25
CA VAL A 77 9.72 -6.04 -3.20
C VAL A 77 8.78 -7.19 -3.54
N PHE A 78 8.59 -7.40 -4.83
CA PHE A 78 7.94 -8.59 -5.38
C PHE A 78 9.02 -9.39 -6.10
N GLU A 79 9.37 -10.56 -5.57
CA GLU A 79 10.22 -11.48 -6.29
C GLU A 79 9.36 -12.24 -7.31
N GLY A 80 9.73 -12.16 -8.59
CA GLY A 80 9.13 -13.03 -9.60
C GLY A 80 9.59 -14.48 -9.40
N SER A 81 8.85 -15.43 -9.97
CA SER A 81 9.39 -16.80 -10.13
C SER A 81 10.73 -16.69 -10.86
N LYS A 82 11.81 -17.25 -10.29
CA LYS A 82 12.99 -17.56 -11.09
C LYS A 82 12.52 -18.48 -12.21
N ALA A 83 12.70 -18.03 -13.46
CA ALA A 83 12.52 -18.88 -14.63
C ALA A 83 13.53 -20.04 -14.59
#